data_AF-A0A2T2S9U2-F1
#
_entry.id   AF-A0A2T2S9U2-F1
#
_cell.length_a   1.000
_cell.length_b   1.000
_cell.length_c   1.000
_cell.angle_alpha   90.00
_cell.angle_beta   90.00
_cell.angle_gamma   90.00
#
_symmetry.space_group_name_H-M   'P 1'
#
loop_
_entity.id
_entity.type
_entity.pdbx_description
1 polymer ?
#
loop_
_entity_poly.entity_id
_entity_poly.type
_entity_poly.pdbx_seq_one_letter_code
_entity_poly.pdbx_strand_id
1 'polypeptide(L)'
;QPERAFELRHVELRDERVYESIQDLKNVVIAAPLSDSTNEANFLRRRLSEDARKAIEDGQSALVDKPNLWRRSQRVFFATAATPEALTRVLEEQGREMRSSFEDITLKRMQRDMYDDARQFSVEDSLMQRHNFAVNVQHDFRTAIDTTTETEGFVWLRRILAETRREFFIYYKENASPSELTPEWVYATHDSLTREHFRGN
;
A
#
# COMPACT_ATOMS: atom_id res chain seq x y z
N GLN A 1 5.29 -18.94 1.50
CA GLN A 1 5.47 -18.05 2.67
C GLN A 1 4.91 -16.69 2.28
N PRO A 2 3.99 -16.06 3.04
CA PRO A 2 3.47 -14.75 2.66
C PRO A 2 4.60 -13.71 2.67
N GLU A 3 4.60 -12.82 1.68
CA GLU A 3 5.60 -11.76 1.51
C GLU A 3 5.60 -10.82 2.73
N ARG A 4 6.79 -10.33 3.13
CA ARG A 4 6.90 -9.41 4.27
C ARG A 4 6.36 -8.04 3.85
N ALA A 5 5.24 -7.61 4.42
CA ALA A 5 4.63 -6.32 4.11
C ALA A 5 5.49 -5.10 4.50
N PHE A 6 6.40 -5.25 5.48
CA PHE A 6 7.29 -4.18 5.93
C PHE A 6 8.68 -4.71 6.27
N GLU A 7 9.69 -3.87 6.03
CA GLU A 7 11.05 -4.03 6.54
C GLU A 7 11.24 -3.13 7.77
N LEU A 8 11.69 -3.70 8.89
CA LEU A 8 11.99 -2.94 10.09
C LEU A 8 13.43 -2.43 10.04
N ARG A 9 13.61 -1.12 10.14
CA ARG A 9 14.92 -0.49 10.29
C ARG A 9 14.99 0.26 11.61
N HIS A 10 15.86 -0.20 12.50
CA HIS A 10 16.13 0.50 13.75
C HIS A 10 17.04 1.72 13.51
N VAL A 11 16.65 2.88 14.05
CA VAL A 11 17.39 4.13 13.96
C VAL A 11 17.33 4.81 15.32
N GLU A 12 18.50 5.13 15.88
CA GLU A 12 18.61 5.87 17.15
C GLU A 12 18.68 7.38 16.88
N LEU A 13 17.95 8.17 17.65
CA LEU A 13 17.92 9.64 17.64
C LEU A 13 19.20 10.23 18.24
N ARG A 14 20.34 10.01 17.60
CA ARG A 14 21.66 10.42 18.10
C ARG A 14 21.93 11.92 17.94
N ASP A 15 21.42 12.53 16.88
CA ASP A 15 21.63 13.94 16.55
C ASP A 15 20.47 14.50 15.70
N GLU A 16 20.51 15.81 15.46
CA GLU A 16 19.49 16.54 14.69
C GLU A 16 19.41 16.06 13.23
N ARG A 17 20.54 15.70 12.62
CA ARG A 17 20.56 15.24 11.23
C ARG A 17 19.82 13.91 11.09
N VAL A 18 20.00 13.00 12.05
CA VAL A 18 19.23 11.76 12.10
C VAL A 18 17.75 12.05 12.30
N TYR A 19 17.41 12.99 13.18
CA TYR A 19 16.03 13.40 13.37
C TYR A 19 15.38 13.93 12.08
N GLU A 20 16.05 14.84 11.37
CA GLU A 20 15.61 15.33 10.06
C GLU A 20 15.39 14.19 9.06
N SER A 21 16.31 13.21 9.02
CA SER A 21 16.19 12.06 8.12
C SER A 21 14.99 11.17 8.43
N ILE A 22 14.57 11.10 9.69
CA ILE A 22 13.38 10.34 10.11
C ILE A 22 12.11 11.07 9.67
N GLN A 23 12.11 12.41 9.64
CA GLN A 23 10.96 13.19 9.17
C GLN A 23 10.63 12.94 7.69
N ASP A 24 11.61 12.47 6.90
CA ASP A 24 11.43 12.09 5.50
C ASP A 24 10.79 10.71 5.29
N LEU A 25 10.83 9.86 6.32
CA LEU A 25 10.34 8.49 6.22
C LEU A 25 8.82 8.46 6.17
N LYS A 26 8.28 7.52 5.38
CA LYS A 26 6.83 7.43 5.17
C LYS A 26 6.09 6.84 6.37
N ASN A 27 6.69 5.85 7.03
CA ASN A 27 6.14 5.14 8.18
C ASN A 27 7.18 5.19 9.30
N VAL A 28 6.81 5.74 10.46
CA VAL A 28 7.72 5.95 11.60
C VAL A 28 7.03 5.50 12.88
N VAL A 29 7.79 4.81 13.74
CA VAL A 29 7.41 4.58 15.13
C VAL A 29 8.55 5.13 15.99
N ILE A 30 8.24 6.07 16.88
CA ILE A 30 9.17 6.50 17.93
C ILE A 30 8.66 5.88 19.23
N ALA A 31 9.43 4.93 19.76
CA ALA A 31 9.04 4.15 20.92
C ALA A 31 10.15 4.14 21.96
N ALA A 32 9.81 4.47 23.21
CA ALA A 32 10.68 4.25 24.35
C ALA A 32 9.88 4.27 25.66
N PRO A 33 10.28 3.49 26.67
CA PRO A 33 9.71 3.60 28.00
C PRO A 33 10.22 4.89 28.67
N LEU A 34 9.36 5.56 29.44
CA LEU A 34 9.71 6.81 30.09
C LEU A 34 10.77 6.64 31.19
N SER A 35 10.95 5.43 31.72
CA SER A 35 11.99 5.10 32.70
C SER A 35 13.41 5.06 32.13
N ASP A 36 13.58 5.04 30.80
CA ASP A 36 14.88 4.91 30.15
C ASP A 36 15.68 6.23 30.19
N SER A 37 16.94 6.23 29.76
CA SER A 37 17.77 7.44 29.62
C SER A 37 18.07 7.81 28.16
N THR A 38 17.49 7.06 27.22
CA THR A 38 17.67 7.23 25.77
C THR A 38 17.13 8.55 25.23
N ASN A 39 17.63 8.95 24.06
CA ASN A 39 17.20 10.19 23.40
C ASN A 39 15.74 10.13 22.98
N GLU A 40 15.23 8.96 22.64
CA GLU A 40 13.84 8.66 22.33
C GLU A 40 12.95 8.88 23.55
N ALA A 41 13.36 8.37 24.72
CA ALA A 41 12.62 8.61 25.96
C ALA A 41 12.60 10.10 26.32
N ASN A 42 13.75 10.79 26.20
CA ASN A 42 13.83 12.24 26.39
C ASN A 42 12.93 13.01 25.38
N PHE A 43 12.92 12.58 24.12
CA PHE A 43 12.11 13.15 23.05
C PHE A 43 10.62 13.03 23.32
N LEU A 44 10.18 11.88 23.83
CA LEU A 44 8.79 11.62 24.19
C LEU A 44 8.38 12.39 25.44
N ARG A 45 9.20 12.41 26.50
CA ARG A 45 8.91 13.21 27.72
C ARG A 45 8.65 14.68 27.42
N ARG A 46 9.46 15.29 26.54
CA ARG A 46 9.32 16.71 26.17
C ARG A 46 8.03 17.03 25.41
N ARG A 47 7.35 16.02 24.85
CA ARG A 47 6.11 16.17 24.06
C ARG A 47 4.85 15.86 24.85
N LEU A 48 4.99 15.26 26.03
CA LEU A 48 3.87 15.01 26.94
C LEU A 48 3.60 16.26 27.78
N SER A 49 2.34 16.51 28.08
CA SER A 49 2.00 17.41 29.18
C SER A 49 2.36 16.75 30.52
N GLU A 50 2.49 17.54 31.58
CA GLU A 50 2.73 17.01 32.93
C GLU A 50 1.66 15.99 33.35
N ASP A 51 0.38 16.28 33.07
CA ASP A 51 -0.72 15.35 33.38
C ASP A 51 -0.60 14.03 32.61
N ALA A 52 -0.28 14.09 31.30
CA ALA A 52 -0.12 12.89 30.49
C ALA A 52 1.10 12.08 30.92
N ARG A 53 2.18 12.75 31.31
CA ARG A 53 3.38 12.11 31.84
C ARG A 53 3.08 11.39 33.16
N LYS A 54 2.40 12.06 34.08
CA LYS A 54 2.01 11.47 35.37
C LYS A 54 1.08 10.27 35.18
N ALA A 55 0.10 10.38 34.29
CA ALA A 55 -0.77 9.27 33.90
C ALA A 55 0.02 8.03 33.43
N ILE A 56 1.03 8.24 32.58
CA ILE A 56 1.89 7.15 32.11
C ILE A 56 2.74 6.57 33.24
N GLU A 57 3.33 7.43 34.08
CA GLU A 57 4.11 7.02 35.27
C GLU A 57 3.24 6.23 36.28
N ASP A 58 1.95 6.57 36.42
CA ASP A 58 0.95 5.89 37.25
C ASP A 58 0.43 4.57 36.63
N GLY A 59 0.95 4.16 35.48
CA GLY A 59 0.72 2.85 34.87
C GLY A 59 -0.10 2.86 33.58
N GLN A 60 -0.51 4.03 33.07
CA GLN A 60 -1.08 4.11 31.72
C GLN A 60 0.00 3.92 30.65
N SER A 61 -0.43 3.61 29.44
CA SER A 61 0.42 3.56 28.25
C SER A 61 -0.20 4.44 27.16
N ALA A 62 0.63 4.88 26.22
CA ALA A 62 0.19 5.70 25.12
C ALA A 62 0.72 5.13 23.81
N LEU A 63 -0.20 4.88 22.87
CA LEU A 63 0.11 4.70 21.47
C LEU A 63 -0.70 5.72 20.66
N VAL A 64 -0.02 6.71 20.10
CA VAL A 64 -0.66 7.87 19.50
C VAL A 64 -0.32 7.93 18.02
N ASP A 65 -1.35 7.81 17.16
CA ASP A 65 -1.22 8.07 15.72
C ASP A 65 -1.15 9.58 15.45
N LYS A 66 -0.18 9.98 14.63
CA LYS A 66 0.03 11.32 14.10
C LYS A 66 0.12 11.27 12.57
N PRO A 67 -1.03 11.24 11.86
CA PRO A 67 -1.05 11.38 10.40
C PRO A 67 -0.40 12.68 9.95
N ASN A 68 0.36 12.62 8.86
CA ASN A 68 0.91 13.79 8.18
C ASN A 68 1.72 14.73 9.08
N LEU A 69 2.36 14.20 10.13
CA LEU A 69 3.03 15.02 11.15
C LEU A 69 4.07 15.97 10.55
N TRP A 70 4.91 15.47 9.65
CA TRP A 70 5.94 16.26 8.98
C TRP A 70 5.71 16.37 7.49
N ARG A 71 5.15 15.33 6.85
CA ARG A 71 4.92 15.30 5.39
C ARG A 71 3.56 14.73 5.02
N ARG A 72 3.03 15.15 3.86
CA ARG A 72 1.79 14.58 3.31
C ARG A 72 1.96 13.07 3.08
N SER A 73 0.89 12.35 3.37
CA SER A 73 0.80 10.90 3.32
C SER A 73 1.81 10.22 4.22
N GLN A 74 2.20 10.80 5.35
CA GLN A 74 3.05 10.16 6.35
C GLN A 74 2.21 9.54 7.47
N ARG A 75 2.72 8.47 8.09
CA ARG A 75 2.15 7.88 9.29
C ARG A 75 3.22 7.77 10.37
N VAL A 76 2.99 8.42 11.50
CA VAL A 76 3.92 8.45 12.64
C VAL A 76 3.18 7.98 13.87
N PHE A 77 3.76 7.04 14.60
CA PHE A 77 3.27 6.63 15.91
C PHE A 77 4.27 7.03 17.00
N PHE A 78 3.74 7.56 18.10
CA PHE A 78 4.47 7.68 19.35
C PHE A 78 3.99 6.61 20.31
N ALA A 79 4.90 5.75 20.77
CA ALA A 79 4.60 4.67 21.69
C ALA A 79 5.39 4.84 22.98
N THR A 80 4.72 4.86 24.12
CA THR A 80 5.41 4.99 25.41
C THR A 80 4.61 4.37 26.55
N ALA A 81 5.32 4.01 27.60
CA ALA A 81 4.78 3.50 28.85
C ALA A 81 5.79 3.79 29.98
N ALA A 82 5.42 3.57 31.24
CA ALA A 82 6.37 3.73 32.35
C ALA A 82 7.59 2.82 32.21
N THR A 83 7.41 1.55 31.83
CA THR A 83 8.47 0.52 31.81
C THR A 83 8.56 -0.20 30.46
N PRO A 84 9.69 -0.87 30.15
CA PRO A 84 9.82 -1.68 28.95
C PRO A 84 8.72 -2.73 28.79
N GLU A 85 8.34 -3.41 29.88
CA GLU A 85 7.32 -4.46 29.87
C GLU A 85 5.93 -3.88 29.54
N ALA A 86 5.61 -2.71 30.10
CA ALA A 86 4.37 -2.02 29.78
C ALA A 86 4.33 -1.53 28.33
N LEU A 87 5.48 -1.09 27.78
CA LEU A 87 5.60 -0.70 26.37
C LEU A 87 5.42 -1.90 25.44
N THR A 88 6.03 -3.03 25.76
CA THR A 88 5.84 -4.27 24.99
C THR A 88 4.36 -4.67 24.96
N ARG A 89 3.67 -4.65 26.11
CA ARG A 89 2.24 -4.99 26.16
C ARG A 89 1.39 -4.11 25.26
N VAL A 90 1.55 -2.78 25.28
CA VAL A 90 0.75 -1.89 24.42
C VAL A 90 1.05 -2.11 22.93
N LEU A 91 2.31 -2.40 22.57
CA LEU A 91 2.68 -2.73 21.19
C LEU A 91 2.12 -4.08 20.74
N GLU A 92 2.02 -5.06 21.62
CA GLU A 92 1.39 -6.36 21.31
C GLU A 92 -0.13 -6.23 21.18
N GLU A 93 -0.78 -5.51 22.09
CA GLU A 93 -2.22 -5.31 22.12
C GLU A 93 -2.71 -4.47 20.93
N GLN A 94 -2.00 -3.40 20.58
CA GLN A 94 -2.42 -2.43 19.55
C GLN A 94 -1.61 -2.52 18.25
N GLY A 95 -0.59 -3.38 18.19
CA GLY A 95 0.28 -3.52 17.02
C GLY A 95 -0.45 -3.92 15.75
N ARG A 96 -1.58 -4.65 15.87
CA ARG A 96 -2.42 -5.00 14.72
C ARG A 96 -3.03 -3.75 14.08
N GLU A 97 -3.58 -2.86 14.88
CA GLU A 97 -4.19 -1.61 14.40
C GLU A 97 -3.13 -0.68 13.80
N MET A 98 -1.98 -0.54 14.47
CA MET A 98 -0.83 0.20 13.94
C MET A 98 -0.41 -0.33 12.56
N ARG A 99 -0.27 -1.66 12.42
CA ARG A 99 0.09 -2.29 11.15
C ARG A 99 -0.96 -2.04 10.07
N SER A 100 -2.24 -2.15 10.39
CA SER A 100 -3.33 -1.84 9.45
C SER A 100 -3.24 -0.38 8.98
N SER A 101 -2.97 0.56 9.89
CA SER A 101 -2.82 1.98 9.54
C SER A 101 -1.64 2.24 8.58
N PHE A 102 -0.53 1.51 8.76
CA PHE A 102 0.60 1.55 7.81
C PHE A 102 0.27 0.92 6.46
N GLU A 103 -0.49 -0.17 6.43
CA GLU A 103 -0.95 -0.83 5.21
C GLU A 103 -1.87 0.11 4.42
N ASP A 104 -2.89 0.66 5.07
CA ASP A 104 -3.85 1.57 4.47
C ASP A 104 -3.19 2.79 3.83
N ILE A 105 -2.25 3.44 4.52
CA ILE A 105 -1.57 4.60 3.97
C ILE A 105 -0.62 4.21 2.83
N THR A 106 -0.03 3.01 2.86
CA THR A 106 0.84 2.51 1.80
C THR A 106 0.03 2.21 0.54
N LEU A 107 -1.12 1.55 0.68
CA LEU A 107 -2.05 1.33 -0.43
C LEU A 107 -2.54 2.65 -1.03
N LYS A 108 -2.87 3.65 -0.20
CA LYS A 108 -3.26 4.98 -0.69
C LYS A 108 -2.15 5.67 -1.48
N ARG A 109 -0.88 5.55 -1.05
CA ARG A 109 0.27 6.07 -1.80
C ARG A 109 0.41 5.35 -3.12
N MET A 110 0.39 4.01 -3.11
CA MET A 110 0.48 3.21 -4.33
C MET A 110 -0.63 3.57 -5.32
N GLN A 111 -1.88 3.70 -4.87
CA GLN A 111 -2.99 4.08 -5.72
C GLN A 111 -2.78 5.45 -6.36
N ARG A 112 -2.32 6.44 -5.58
CA ARG A 112 -2.01 7.78 -6.09
C ARG A 112 -0.87 7.74 -7.11
N ASP A 113 0.23 7.08 -6.78
CA ASP A 113 1.40 6.96 -7.66
C ASP A 113 1.03 6.23 -8.97
N MET A 114 0.08 5.29 -8.91
CA MET A 114 -0.40 4.55 -10.08
C MET A 114 -1.36 5.37 -10.96
N TYR A 115 -2.28 6.13 -10.38
CA TYR A 115 -3.44 6.67 -11.11
C TYR A 115 -3.65 8.18 -11.05
N ASP A 116 -3.07 8.88 -10.08
CA ASP A 116 -3.18 10.34 -10.04
C ASP A 116 -1.97 10.96 -10.75
N ASP A 117 -0.78 10.43 -10.45
CA ASP A 117 0.47 11.01 -10.95
C ASP A 117 0.93 10.37 -12.27
N ALA A 118 0.44 9.15 -12.59
CA ALA A 118 0.97 8.37 -13.70
C ALA A 118 -0.06 7.47 -14.39
N ARG A 119 -1.24 8.01 -14.69
CA ARG A 119 -2.32 7.31 -15.41
C ARG A 119 -2.15 7.37 -16.93
N GLN A 120 -2.52 6.29 -17.63
CA GLN A 120 -2.44 6.24 -19.09
C GLN A 120 -3.80 6.51 -19.74
N PHE A 121 -4.17 7.79 -19.83
CA PHE A 121 -5.46 8.23 -20.39
C PHE A 121 -5.67 7.79 -21.84
N SER A 122 -4.62 7.70 -22.67
CA SER A 122 -4.78 7.31 -24.07
C SER A 122 -5.29 5.87 -24.24
N VAL A 123 -4.91 4.97 -23.33
CA VAL A 123 -5.41 3.58 -23.34
C VAL A 123 -6.88 3.58 -22.91
N GLU A 124 -7.23 4.34 -21.88
CA GLU A 124 -8.61 4.47 -21.41
C GLU A 124 -9.55 5.03 -22.47
N ASP A 125 -9.12 6.10 -23.15
CA ASP A 125 -9.88 6.71 -24.24
C ASP A 125 -10.07 5.73 -25.40
N SER A 126 -9.02 4.99 -25.77
CA SER A 126 -9.09 3.96 -26.81
C SER A 126 -10.07 2.85 -26.45
N LEU A 127 -10.03 2.39 -25.20
CA LEU A 127 -10.96 1.36 -24.70
C LEU A 127 -12.40 1.86 -24.72
N MET A 128 -12.63 3.10 -24.26
CA MET A 128 -13.96 3.68 -24.21
C MET A 128 -14.53 3.84 -25.62
N GLN A 129 -13.73 4.33 -26.56
CA GLN A 129 -14.17 4.54 -27.94
C GLN A 129 -14.46 3.24 -28.69
N ARG A 130 -13.68 2.18 -28.46
CA ARG A 130 -13.78 0.92 -29.22
C ARG A 130 -14.69 -0.11 -28.57
N HIS A 131 -14.75 -0.15 -27.25
CA HIS A 131 -15.41 -1.21 -26.48
C HIS A 131 -16.45 -0.69 -25.48
N ASN A 132 -16.69 0.62 -25.42
CA ASN A 132 -17.67 1.24 -24.53
C ASN A 132 -17.42 0.97 -23.02
N PHE A 133 -16.16 0.71 -22.65
CA PHE A 133 -15.71 0.66 -21.25
C PHE A 133 -14.33 1.29 -21.12
N ALA A 134 -13.94 1.71 -19.92
CA ALA A 134 -12.57 2.12 -19.62
C ALA A 134 -12.05 1.37 -18.39
N VAL A 135 -10.73 1.18 -18.34
CA VAL A 135 -10.03 0.62 -17.18
C VAL A 135 -8.89 1.55 -16.82
N ASN A 136 -8.87 2.00 -15.56
CA ASN A 136 -7.75 2.79 -15.06
C ASN A 136 -6.49 1.93 -15.08
N VAL A 137 -5.49 2.32 -15.86
CA VAL A 137 -4.22 1.61 -15.95
C VAL A 137 -3.06 2.55 -15.62
N GLN A 138 -2.06 1.98 -14.93
CA GLN A 138 -0.82 2.67 -14.62
C GLN A 138 -0.04 3.01 -15.91
N HIS A 139 0.85 3.99 -15.83
CA HIS A 139 1.82 4.32 -16.87
C HIS A 139 2.57 3.06 -17.36
N ASP A 140 3.03 3.14 -18.60
CA ASP A 140 3.73 2.08 -19.34
C ASP A 140 2.88 0.88 -19.76
N PHE A 141 1.62 0.78 -19.35
CA PHE A 141 0.70 -0.14 -20.00
C PHE A 141 0.51 0.26 -21.47
N ARG A 142 0.60 -0.73 -22.35
CA ARG A 142 0.36 -0.61 -23.79
C ARG A 142 -0.54 -1.74 -24.25
N THR A 143 -1.41 -1.45 -25.19
CA THR A 143 -2.20 -2.48 -25.88
C THR A 143 -1.27 -3.37 -26.70
N ALA A 144 -1.24 -4.65 -26.38
CA ALA A 144 -0.55 -5.68 -27.15
C ALA A 144 -1.48 -6.25 -28.22
N ILE A 145 -2.73 -6.54 -27.85
CA ILE A 145 -3.79 -7.04 -28.72
C ILE A 145 -5.09 -6.32 -28.34
N ASP A 146 -5.87 -5.97 -29.36
CA ASP A 146 -7.22 -5.42 -29.24
C ASP A 146 -8.01 -5.93 -30.44
N THR A 147 -8.95 -6.83 -30.15
CA THR A 147 -9.88 -7.39 -31.12
C THR A 147 -11.31 -7.11 -30.67
N THR A 148 -12.17 -6.82 -31.64
CA THR A 148 -13.59 -6.59 -31.39
C THR A 148 -14.40 -7.11 -32.58
N THR A 149 -15.51 -7.75 -32.27
CA THR A 149 -16.58 -8.16 -33.19
C THR A 149 -17.89 -7.52 -32.72
N GLU A 150 -18.99 -7.76 -33.43
CA GLU A 150 -20.32 -7.24 -33.04
C GLU A 150 -20.78 -7.72 -31.66
N THR A 151 -20.31 -8.89 -31.21
CA THR A 151 -20.82 -9.53 -29.98
C THR A 151 -19.75 -9.84 -28.95
N GLU A 152 -18.46 -9.69 -29.28
CA GLU A 152 -17.36 -10.10 -28.39
C GLU A 152 -16.14 -9.19 -28.58
N GLY A 153 -15.31 -9.08 -27.56
CA GLY A 153 -14.02 -8.41 -27.67
C GLY A 153 -12.97 -8.97 -26.72
N PHE A 154 -11.71 -8.85 -27.13
CA PHE A 154 -10.55 -9.21 -26.35
C PHE A 154 -9.50 -8.11 -26.38
N VAL A 155 -9.06 -7.70 -25.20
CA VAL A 155 -7.96 -6.75 -25.02
C VAL A 155 -6.90 -7.39 -24.15
N TRP A 156 -5.67 -7.30 -24.61
CA TRP A 156 -4.49 -7.62 -23.84
C TRP A 156 -3.64 -6.36 -23.68
N LEU A 157 -3.53 -5.88 -22.44
CA LEU A 157 -2.62 -4.82 -22.05
C LEU A 157 -1.37 -5.42 -21.41
N ARG A 158 -0.20 -4.91 -21.78
CA ARG A 158 1.08 -5.33 -21.23
C ARG A 158 1.84 -4.14 -20.66
N ARG A 159 2.53 -4.36 -19.56
CA ARG A 159 3.52 -3.44 -18.98
C ARG A 159 4.82 -4.20 -18.77
N ILE A 160 5.83 -3.86 -19.56
CA ILE A 160 7.15 -4.47 -19.50
C ILE A 160 8.09 -3.51 -18.77
N LEU A 161 8.62 -3.94 -17.63
CA LEU A 161 9.62 -3.25 -16.84
C LEU A 161 10.95 -4.02 -16.92
N ALA A 162 12.04 -3.41 -16.44
CA ALA A 162 13.37 -4.01 -16.51
C ALA A 162 13.45 -5.42 -15.87
N GLU A 163 12.74 -5.63 -14.76
CA GLU A 163 12.79 -6.88 -13.99
C GLU A 163 11.46 -7.64 -13.98
N THR A 164 10.35 -7.00 -14.33
CA THR A 164 9.02 -7.61 -14.24
C THR A 164 8.18 -7.30 -15.46
N ARG A 165 7.29 -8.23 -15.83
CA ARG A 165 6.21 -7.98 -16.79
C ARG A 165 4.87 -8.14 -16.10
N ARG A 166 3.91 -7.31 -16.47
CA ARG A 166 2.52 -7.39 -16.01
C ARG A 166 1.61 -7.49 -17.22
N GLU A 167 0.73 -8.48 -17.19
CA GLU A 167 -0.26 -8.71 -18.23
C GLU A 167 -1.65 -8.48 -17.64
N PHE A 168 -2.53 -7.83 -18.39
CA PHE A 168 -3.92 -7.60 -18.02
C PHE A 168 -4.81 -7.95 -19.20
N PHE A 169 -5.70 -8.91 -18.99
CA PHE A 169 -6.63 -9.41 -20.00
C PHE A 169 -8.04 -8.93 -19.71
N ILE A 170 -8.73 -8.54 -20.77
CA ILE A 170 -10.15 -8.24 -20.75
C ILE A 170 -10.77 -9.06 -21.87
N TYR A 171 -11.71 -9.91 -21.54
CA TYR A 171 -12.58 -10.57 -22.51
C TYR A 171 -14.02 -10.31 -22.12
N TYR A 172 -14.85 -9.96 -23.10
CA TYR A 172 -16.27 -9.73 -22.88
C TYR A 172 -17.10 -10.29 -24.05
N LYS A 173 -18.34 -10.62 -23.72
CA LYS A 173 -19.36 -11.07 -24.66
C LYS A 173 -20.67 -10.37 -24.37
N GLU A 174 -21.24 -9.74 -25.39
CA GLU A 174 -22.51 -9.05 -25.32
C GLU A 174 -23.65 -10.03 -25.08
N ASN A 175 -24.54 -9.69 -24.15
CA ASN A 175 -25.73 -10.48 -23.80
C ASN A 175 -25.46 -11.94 -23.40
N ALA A 176 -24.28 -12.23 -22.83
CA ALA A 176 -23.98 -13.55 -22.27
C ALA A 176 -24.92 -13.88 -21.10
N SER A 177 -25.33 -15.15 -20.98
CA SER A 177 -26.13 -15.57 -19.83
C SER A 177 -25.23 -15.71 -18.61
N PRO A 178 -25.60 -15.17 -17.43
CA PRO A 178 -24.81 -15.36 -16.21
C PRO A 178 -24.56 -16.84 -15.85
N SER A 179 -25.43 -17.74 -16.29
CA SER A 179 -25.26 -19.19 -16.11
C SER A 179 -24.09 -19.78 -16.91
N GLU A 180 -23.59 -19.08 -17.92
CA GLU A 180 -22.43 -19.50 -18.73
C GLU A 180 -21.10 -19.18 -18.03
N LEU A 181 -21.09 -18.27 -17.05
CA LEU A 181 -19.90 -17.87 -16.30
C LEU A 181 -19.57 -18.90 -15.20
N THR A 182 -19.19 -20.11 -15.61
CA THR A 182 -18.69 -21.15 -14.70
C THR A 182 -17.16 -21.10 -14.58
N PRO A 183 -16.56 -21.63 -13.50
CA PRO A 183 -15.10 -21.75 -13.40
C PRO A 183 -14.47 -22.46 -14.60
N GLU A 184 -15.09 -23.53 -15.11
CA GLU A 184 -14.62 -24.28 -16.26
C GLU A 184 -14.60 -23.42 -17.52
N TRP A 185 -15.66 -22.62 -17.72
CA TRP A 185 -15.72 -21.67 -18.84
C TRP A 185 -14.63 -20.61 -18.74
N VAL A 186 -14.36 -20.06 -17.54
CA VAL A 186 -13.29 -19.08 -17.33
C VAL A 186 -11.93 -19.66 -17.70
N TYR A 187 -11.61 -20.86 -17.22
CA TYR A 187 -10.33 -21.52 -17.54
C TYR A 187 -10.23 -21.87 -19.03
N ALA A 188 -11.27 -22.44 -19.61
CA ALA A 188 -11.28 -22.80 -21.03
C ALA A 188 -11.11 -21.56 -21.94
N THR A 189 -11.79 -20.46 -21.60
CA THR A 189 -11.69 -19.19 -22.32
C THR A 189 -10.31 -18.59 -22.20
N HIS A 190 -9.78 -18.49 -20.98
CA HIS A 190 -8.41 -18.03 -20.72
C HIS A 190 -7.37 -18.86 -21.52
N ASP A 191 -7.47 -20.19 -21.47
CA ASP A 191 -6.55 -21.08 -22.17
C ASP A 191 -6.69 -21.00 -23.68
N SER A 192 -7.89 -20.74 -24.20
CA SER A 192 -8.11 -20.53 -25.63
C SER A 192 -7.48 -19.23 -26.10
N LEU A 193 -7.78 -18.12 -25.42
CA LEU A 193 -7.23 -16.79 -25.73
C LEU A 193 -5.71 -16.78 -25.66
N THR A 194 -5.13 -17.40 -24.63
CA THR A 194 -3.67 -17.55 -24.54
C THR A 194 -3.13 -18.44 -25.65
N ARG A 195 -3.75 -19.58 -25.98
CA ARG A 195 -3.29 -20.42 -27.11
C ARG A 195 -3.36 -19.74 -28.47
N GLU A 196 -4.31 -18.84 -28.66
CA GLU A 196 -4.47 -18.07 -29.89
C GLU A 196 -3.44 -16.95 -29.99
N HIS A 197 -3.24 -16.21 -28.90
CA HIS A 197 -2.53 -14.94 -28.91
C HIS A 197 -1.10 -14.99 -28.32
N PHE A 198 -0.76 -16.03 -27.55
CA PHE A 198 0.55 -16.19 -26.90
C PHE A 198 1.47 -17.20 -27.59
N ARG A 199 1.23 -17.58 -28.84
CA ARG A 199 2.14 -18.50 -29.55
C ARG A 199 3.52 -17.84 -29.77
N GLY A 200 4.43 -18.11 -28.83
CA GLY A 200 5.90 -17.97 -28.93
C GLY A 200 6.41 -16.57 -29.24
N ASN A 201 6.78 -15.81 -28.21
CA ASN A 201 7.95 -14.91 -28.25
C ASN A 201 9.03 -15.48 -27.35
#